data_AF-A0A7R9TKW0-F1
#
_entry.id   AF-A0A7R9TKW0-F1
#
_cell.length_a   1.000
_cell.length_b   1.000
_cell.length_c   1.000
_cell.angle_alpha   90.00
_cell.angle_beta   90.00
_cell.angle_gamma   90.00
#
_symmetry.space_group_name_H-M   'P 1'
#
loop_
_entity.id
_entity.type
_entity.pdbx_description
1 polymer ?
#
loop_
_entity_poly.entity_id
_entity_poly.type
_entity_poly.pdbx_seq_one_letter_code
_entity_poly.pdbx_strand_id
1 'polypeptide(L)'
;PLEQTALRGVKWRFDPRSQTAVPTEHMKDPARDEAMKAAKLPPPKPPTRSWTGRPMVKILVRNHFSSALQRMSAVANVVQNSNDAPAAWVLMKGSPEIVATLLTKKPAGYDRAYRKLAEQGYRIIALAHRVLSTDEAHRVKDPRCPLTRDEMERGLTFDGFLAFACPVRTDTPDVVKALKASSHTVMMATGDSAMTALHVANEVHIASGGLERALTLVASGGGGGGARL
;
A
#
# COMPACT_ATOMS: atom_id res chain seq x y z
N PRO A 1 12.67 -3.81 -15.25
CA PRO A 1 11.28 -3.87 -14.71
C PRO A 1 11.13 -2.89 -13.53
N LEU A 2 10.01 -2.16 -13.48
CA LEU A 2 9.72 -1.11 -12.48
C LEU A 2 9.95 -1.55 -11.03
N GLU A 3 9.67 -2.82 -10.72
CA GLU A 3 9.87 -3.45 -9.42
C GLU A 3 11.33 -3.46 -8.96
N GLN A 4 12.27 -3.71 -9.86
CA GLN A 4 13.70 -3.69 -9.55
C GLN A 4 14.19 -2.28 -9.28
N THR A 5 13.66 -1.28 -9.98
CA THR A 5 13.99 0.13 -9.78
C THR A 5 13.51 0.60 -8.39
N ALA A 6 12.29 0.24 -7.99
CA ALA A 6 11.76 0.55 -6.68
C ALA A 6 12.61 -0.07 -5.54
N LEU A 7 13.01 -1.34 -5.69
CA LEU A 7 13.86 -2.02 -4.71
C LEU A 7 15.26 -1.40 -4.62
N ARG A 8 15.86 -1.02 -5.76
CA ARG A 8 17.14 -0.29 -5.78
C ARG A 8 17.04 1.05 -5.04
N GLY A 9 15.89 1.73 -5.13
CA GLY A 9 15.60 2.95 -4.37
C GLY A 9 15.74 2.78 -2.86
N VAL A 10 15.28 1.64 -2.33
CA VAL A 10 15.35 1.33 -0.88
C VAL A 10 16.63 0.59 -0.45
N LYS A 11 17.64 0.49 -1.34
CA LYS A 11 18.90 -0.28 -1.15
C LYS A 11 18.69 -1.79 -1.02
N TRP A 12 17.80 -2.35 -1.84
CA TRP A 12 17.59 -3.79 -1.97
C TRP A 12 17.73 -4.23 -3.43
N ARG A 13 18.24 -5.44 -3.64
CA ARG A 13 18.28 -6.09 -4.95
C ARG A 13 17.43 -7.34 -4.89
N PHE A 14 16.61 -7.54 -5.90
CA PHE A 14 15.82 -8.74 -6.09
C PHE A 14 16.27 -9.49 -7.33
N ASP A 15 16.50 -10.79 -7.16
CA ASP A 15 16.77 -11.72 -8.25
C ASP A 15 15.49 -12.51 -8.58
N PRO A 16 14.88 -12.28 -9.76
CA PRO A 16 13.66 -12.97 -10.17
C PRO A 16 13.83 -14.49 -10.32
N ARG A 17 15.04 -14.98 -10.63
CA ARG A 17 15.29 -16.42 -10.83
C ARG A 17 15.23 -17.18 -9.51
N SER A 18 15.85 -16.62 -8.49
CA SER A 18 15.89 -17.20 -7.14
C SER A 18 14.76 -16.71 -6.23
N GLN A 19 13.92 -15.77 -6.68
CA GLN A 19 12.89 -15.10 -5.89
C GLN A 19 13.43 -14.53 -4.56
N THR A 20 14.70 -14.13 -4.55
CA THR A 20 15.42 -13.72 -3.35
C THR A 20 15.75 -12.23 -3.40
N ALA A 21 15.53 -11.54 -2.28
CA ALA A 21 15.89 -10.15 -2.08
C ALA A 21 16.94 -10.01 -0.97
N VAL A 22 17.97 -9.20 -1.24
CA VAL A 22 19.08 -8.90 -0.30
C VAL A 22 19.39 -7.41 -0.28
N PRO A 23 19.84 -6.86 0.86
CA PRO A 23 20.26 -5.45 0.94
C PRO A 23 21.55 -5.20 0.15
N THR A 24 21.67 -4.01 -0.44
CA THR A 24 22.82 -3.60 -1.27
C THR A 24 23.63 -2.47 -0.64
N GLU A 25 23.51 -2.23 0.67
CA GLU A 25 24.10 -1.03 1.31
C GLU A 25 25.62 -0.92 1.20
N HIS A 26 26.31 -2.05 1.10
CA HIS A 26 27.75 -2.12 0.92
C HIS A 26 28.18 -2.17 -0.55
N MET A 27 27.23 -2.16 -1.48
CA MET A 27 27.49 -2.09 -2.93
C MET A 27 27.36 -0.63 -3.39
N LYS A 28 28.44 -0.07 -3.96
CA LYS A 28 28.41 1.25 -4.59
C LYS A 28 27.50 1.20 -5.83
N ASP A 29 26.51 2.08 -5.91
CA ASP A 29 25.67 2.28 -7.10
C ASP A 29 25.79 3.74 -7.58
N PRO A 30 26.83 4.04 -8.39
CA PRO A 30 27.18 5.42 -8.76
C PRO A 30 26.07 6.14 -9.53
N ALA A 31 25.32 5.43 -10.37
CA ALA A 31 24.23 6.02 -11.16
C ALA A 31 23.06 6.51 -10.27
N ARG A 32 22.81 5.82 -9.15
CA ARG A 32 21.76 6.21 -8.19
C ARG A 32 22.18 7.37 -7.31
N ASP A 33 23.41 7.35 -6.81
CA ASP A 33 23.94 8.40 -5.94
C ASP A 33 23.99 9.75 -6.70
N GLU A 34 24.25 9.70 -8.00
CA GLU A 34 24.17 10.84 -8.91
C GLU A 34 22.73 11.34 -9.12
N ALA A 35 21.77 10.44 -9.33
CA ALA A 35 20.35 10.79 -9.48
C ALA A 35 19.72 11.41 -8.21
N MET A 36 20.07 10.91 -7.03
CA MET A 36 19.65 11.49 -5.74
C MET A 36 20.23 12.88 -5.52
N LYS A 37 21.50 13.09 -5.93
CA LYS A 37 22.16 14.40 -5.87
C LYS A 37 21.50 15.41 -6.83
N ALA A 38 21.06 14.96 -8.00
CA ALA A 38 20.33 15.78 -8.97
C ALA A 38 18.93 16.19 -8.49
N ALA A 39 18.24 15.34 -7.71
CA ALA A 39 16.85 15.56 -7.30
C ALA A 39 16.65 16.63 -6.20
N LYS A 40 17.72 17.12 -5.54
CA LYS A 40 17.69 18.18 -4.49
C LYS A 40 16.64 18.01 -3.37
N LEU A 41 16.06 16.82 -3.20
CA LEU A 41 15.14 16.51 -2.11
C LEU A 41 15.96 16.16 -0.85
N PRO A 42 15.53 16.58 0.36
CA PRO A 42 16.15 16.08 1.58
C PRO A 42 16.06 14.55 1.57
N PRO A 43 17.16 13.83 1.85
CA PRO A 43 17.11 12.37 1.85
C PRO A 43 16.06 11.93 2.87
N PRO A 44 15.09 11.07 2.50
CA PRO A 44 14.13 10.56 3.46
C PRO A 44 14.91 9.92 4.60
N LYS A 45 14.61 10.31 5.85
CA LYS A 45 15.24 9.68 7.01
C LYS A 45 14.97 8.18 6.91
N PRO A 46 16.00 7.34 6.72
CA PRO A 46 15.79 5.93 6.52
C PRO A 46 15.08 5.36 7.77
N PRO A 47 14.11 4.45 7.62
CA PRO A 47 13.50 3.80 8.76
C PRO A 47 14.59 3.15 9.62
N THR A 48 14.45 3.27 10.95
CA THR A 48 15.34 2.59 11.89
C THR A 48 15.29 1.09 11.63
N ARG A 49 16.43 0.51 11.29
CA ARG A 49 16.52 -0.90 10.90
C ARG A 49 16.59 -1.78 12.14
N SER A 50 15.80 -2.84 12.18
CA SER A 50 15.75 -3.80 13.29
C SER A 50 16.59 -5.06 13.05
N TRP A 51 17.30 -5.15 11.92
CA TRP A 51 18.09 -6.32 11.54
C TRP A 51 19.59 -6.09 11.69
N THR A 52 20.32 -7.18 11.93
CA THR A 52 21.77 -7.21 12.04
C THR A 52 22.38 -8.21 11.05
N GLY A 53 23.52 -7.89 10.46
CA GLY A 53 24.20 -8.79 9.52
C GLY A 53 23.58 -8.83 8.12
N ARG A 54 23.37 -10.02 7.56
CA ARG A 54 22.92 -10.22 6.16
C ARG A 54 21.48 -10.75 6.12
N PRO A 55 20.46 -9.89 6.21
CA PRO A 55 19.08 -10.34 6.08
C PRO A 55 18.82 -10.85 4.66
N MET A 56 17.90 -11.79 4.55
CA MET A 56 17.51 -12.39 3.29
C MET A 56 16.01 -12.66 3.28
N VAL A 57 15.36 -12.34 2.17
CA VAL A 57 13.94 -12.61 1.97
C VAL A 57 13.76 -13.46 0.72
N LYS A 58 13.14 -14.64 0.84
CA LYS A 58 12.84 -15.53 -0.27
C LYS A 58 11.33 -15.70 -0.41
N ILE A 59 10.77 -15.24 -1.53
CA ILE A 59 9.33 -15.30 -1.78
C ILE A 59 8.93 -16.76 -2.12
N LEU A 60 7.91 -17.26 -1.43
CA LEU A 60 7.35 -18.60 -1.62
C LEU A 60 6.08 -18.57 -2.47
N VAL A 61 5.14 -17.69 -2.13
CA VAL A 61 3.81 -17.58 -2.74
C VAL A 61 3.45 -16.11 -2.89
N ARG A 62 2.75 -15.76 -3.98
CA ARG A 62 2.22 -14.41 -4.20
C ARG A 62 0.72 -14.49 -4.43
N ASN A 63 -0.03 -13.81 -3.57
CA ASN A 63 -1.45 -13.57 -3.76
C ASN A 63 -1.61 -12.22 -4.46
N HIS A 64 -1.97 -12.25 -5.74
CA HIS A 64 -2.09 -11.05 -6.54
C HIS A 64 -3.17 -10.09 -6.02
N PHE A 65 -2.99 -8.81 -6.37
CA PHE A 65 -3.97 -7.79 -6.08
C PHE A 65 -5.28 -8.09 -6.80
N SER A 66 -6.38 -7.97 -6.07
CA SER A 66 -7.73 -8.03 -6.60
C SER A 66 -8.45 -6.74 -6.20
N SER A 67 -9.10 -6.07 -7.16
CA SER A 67 -9.88 -4.86 -6.89
C SER A 67 -11.03 -5.12 -5.93
N ALA A 68 -11.67 -6.29 -6.02
CA ALA A 68 -12.74 -6.70 -5.11
C ALA A 68 -12.23 -6.88 -3.67
N LEU A 69 -10.98 -7.30 -3.49
CA LEU A 69 -10.38 -7.51 -2.16
C LEU A 69 -9.60 -6.29 -1.65
N GLN A 70 -9.27 -5.35 -2.55
CA GLN A 70 -8.44 -4.15 -2.30
C GLN A 70 -7.12 -4.43 -1.57
N ARG A 71 -6.55 -5.63 -1.73
CA ARG A 71 -5.32 -6.06 -1.06
C ARG A 71 -4.54 -7.10 -1.84
N MET A 72 -3.27 -7.20 -1.52
CA MET A 72 -2.40 -8.28 -1.96
C MET A 72 -1.48 -8.74 -0.83
N SER A 73 -1.05 -9.99 -0.89
CA SER A 73 -0.16 -10.57 0.11
C SER A 73 0.90 -11.45 -0.55
N ALA A 74 2.00 -11.67 0.16
CA ALA A 74 3.03 -12.62 -0.25
C ALA A 74 3.50 -13.40 0.97
N VAL A 75 3.75 -14.69 0.78
CA VAL A 75 4.43 -15.51 1.80
C VAL A 75 5.90 -15.56 1.44
N ALA A 76 6.77 -15.24 2.39
CA ALA A 76 8.21 -15.24 2.19
C ALA A 76 8.92 -15.81 3.41
N ASN A 77 10.01 -16.55 3.16
CA ASN A 77 10.96 -16.89 4.21
C ASN A 77 11.85 -15.68 4.47
N VAL A 78 11.82 -15.19 5.71
CA VAL A 78 12.59 -14.04 6.17
C VAL A 78 13.66 -14.53 7.14
N VAL A 79 14.90 -14.19 6.83
CA VAL A 79 16.04 -14.28 7.75
C VAL A 79 16.35 -12.86 8.17
N GLN A 80 16.06 -12.52 9.43
CA GLN A 80 16.26 -11.16 9.94
C GLN A 80 17.72 -10.95 10.35
N ASN A 81 18.30 -11.85 11.15
CA ASN A 81 19.72 -11.78 11.51
C ASN A 81 20.51 -12.95 10.94
N SER A 82 21.83 -12.78 10.77
CA SER A 82 22.70 -13.82 10.19
C SER A 82 22.65 -15.19 10.90
N ASN A 83 22.28 -15.22 12.18
CA ASN A 83 22.20 -16.44 12.98
C ASN A 83 20.77 -16.97 13.14
N ASP A 84 19.77 -16.27 12.61
CA ASP A 84 18.38 -16.67 12.78
C ASP A 84 17.99 -17.76 11.79
N ALA A 85 17.20 -18.73 12.26
CA ALA A 85 16.52 -19.66 11.37
C ALA A 85 15.51 -18.90 10.49
N PRO A 86 15.33 -19.32 9.22
CA PRO A 86 14.34 -18.71 8.35
C PRO A 86 12.93 -18.93 8.90
N ALA A 87 12.19 -17.84 9.08
CA ALA A 87 10.78 -17.88 9.48
C ALA A 87 9.88 -17.54 8.29
N ALA A 88 8.73 -18.21 8.17
CA ALA A 88 7.76 -17.92 7.12
C ALA A 88 6.85 -16.76 7.55
N TRP A 89 6.86 -15.68 6.78
CA TRP A 89 6.10 -14.47 7.03
C TRP A 89 5.08 -14.27 5.93
N VAL A 90 3.84 -13.99 6.30
CA VAL A 90 2.85 -13.38 5.43
C VAL A 90 3.05 -11.87 5.49
N LEU A 91 3.28 -11.25 4.34
CA LEU A 91 3.45 -9.81 4.16
C LEU A 91 2.28 -9.29 3.35
N MET A 92 1.51 -8.35 3.89
CA MET A 92 0.32 -7.78 3.26
C MET A 92 0.49 -6.29 2.98
N LYS A 93 -0.05 -5.86 1.84
CA LYS A 93 -0.38 -4.46 1.58
C LYS A 93 -1.79 -4.31 1.01
N GLY A 94 -2.51 -3.28 1.43
CA GLY A 94 -3.88 -3.04 0.98
C GLY A 94 -4.42 -1.67 1.39
N SER A 95 -5.71 -1.44 1.11
CA SER A 95 -6.42 -0.26 1.58
C SER A 95 -6.49 -0.23 3.12
N PRO A 96 -6.40 0.95 3.76
CA PRO A 96 -6.48 1.05 5.21
C PRO A 96 -7.74 0.43 5.81
N GLU A 97 -8.86 0.52 5.10
CA GLU A 97 -10.16 0.01 5.52
C GLU A 97 -10.16 -1.53 5.57
N ILE A 98 -9.67 -2.18 4.50
CA ILE A 98 -9.65 -3.64 4.43
C ILE A 98 -8.61 -4.21 5.37
N VAL A 99 -7.39 -3.65 5.40
CA VAL A 99 -6.34 -4.15 6.29
C VAL A 99 -6.79 -4.09 7.74
N ALA A 100 -7.51 -3.03 8.15
CA ALA A 100 -8.04 -2.91 9.51
C ALA A 100 -8.95 -4.07 9.94
N THR A 101 -9.69 -4.69 9.01
CA THR A 101 -10.56 -5.84 9.29
C THR A 101 -9.80 -7.16 9.50
N LEU A 102 -8.55 -7.23 9.03
CA LEU A 102 -7.72 -8.43 9.03
C LEU A 102 -6.69 -8.44 10.17
N LEU A 103 -6.57 -7.35 10.92
CA LEU A 103 -5.66 -7.21 12.04
C LEU A 103 -6.16 -7.99 13.26
N THR A 104 -5.23 -8.59 14.01
CA THR A 104 -5.53 -9.17 15.34
C THR A 104 -5.97 -8.09 16.32
N LYS A 105 -5.28 -6.96 16.33
CA LYS A 105 -5.59 -5.81 17.17
C LYS A 105 -5.34 -4.53 16.40
N LYS A 106 -6.41 -3.75 16.21
CA LYS A 106 -6.33 -2.43 15.61
C LYS A 106 -5.66 -1.44 16.57
N PRO A 107 -4.55 -0.77 16.18
CA PRO A 107 -3.90 0.22 17.03
C PRO A 107 -4.81 1.41 17.36
N ALA A 108 -4.65 1.98 18.55
CA ALA A 108 -5.34 3.20 18.93
C ALA A 108 -4.94 4.35 17.98
N GLY A 109 -5.94 5.10 17.48
CA GLY A 109 -5.69 6.21 16.56
C GLY A 109 -5.45 5.83 15.10
N TYR A 110 -5.52 4.54 14.73
CA TYR A 110 -5.40 4.08 13.34
C TYR A 110 -6.31 4.87 12.39
N ASP A 111 -7.60 4.95 12.73
CA ASP A 111 -8.60 5.63 11.89
C ASP A 111 -8.33 7.12 11.73
N ARG A 112 -8.01 7.78 12.84
CA ARG A 112 -7.73 9.21 12.86
C ARG A 112 -6.48 9.52 12.02
N ALA A 113 -5.46 8.68 12.09
CA ALA A 113 -4.21 8.88 11.37
C ALA A 113 -4.41 8.78 9.86
N TYR A 114 -5.04 7.71 9.37
CA TYR A 114 -5.22 7.56 7.93
C TYR A 114 -6.23 8.56 7.37
N ARG A 115 -7.33 8.89 8.09
CA ARG A 115 -8.27 9.93 7.63
C ARG A 115 -7.60 11.28 7.46
N LYS A 116 -6.79 11.70 8.44
CA LYS A 116 -6.04 12.96 8.35
C LYS A 116 -5.13 13.01 7.13
N LEU A 117 -4.42 11.92 6.84
CA LEU A 117 -3.56 11.83 5.66
C LEU A 117 -4.37 11.79 4.35
N ALA A 118 -5.54 11.16 4.35
CA ALA A 118 -6.41 11.08 3.17
C ALA A 118 -7.07 12.44 2.87
N GLU A 119 -7.48 13.18 3.90
CA GLU A 119 -7.98 14.56 3.81
C GLU A 119 -6.93 15.52 3.22
N GLN A 120 -5.65 15.25 3.48
CA GLN A 120 -4.52 15.96 2.89
C GLN A 120 -4.19 15.52 1.45
N GLY A 121 -4.97 14.60 0.87
CA GLY A 121 -4.80 14.16 -0.53
C GLY A 121 -3.76 13.06 -0.73
N TYR A 122 -3.20 12.49 0.33
CA TYR A 122 -2.25 11.39 0.19
C TYR A 122 -2.96 10.08 -0.16
N ARG A 123 -2.37 9.32 -1.09
CA ARG A 123 -2.73 7.93 -1.32
C ARG A 123 -2.07 7.07 -0.23
N ILE A 124 -2.89 6.40 0.58
CA ILE A 124 -2.42 5.64 1.73
C ILE A 124 -2.49 4.14 1.43
N ILE A 125 -1.43 3.42 1.77
CA ILE A 125 -1.39 1.96 1.76
C ILE A 125 -1.05 1.48 3.17
N ALA A 126 -1.87 0.60 3.72
CA ALA A 126 -1.60 -0.04 5.00
C ALA A 126 -0.74 -1.28 4.79
N LEU A 127 0.25 -1.46 5.67
CA LEU A 127 1.15 -2.60 5.72
C LEU A 127 0.88 -3.40 6.99
N ALA A 128 0.88 -4.72 6.84
CA ALA A 128 0.73 -5.64 7.96
C ALA A 128 1.46 -6.95 7.68
N HIS A 129 1.88 -7.64 8.73
CA HIS A 129 2.54 -8.94 8.63
C HIS A 129 1.96 -9.95 9.61
N ARG A 130 2.26 -11.23 9.36
CA ARG A 130 2.04 -12.32 10.31
C ARG A 130 3.12 -13.35 10.16
N VAL A 131 3.66 -13.83 11.27
CA VAL A 131 4.59 -14.96 11.30
C VAL A 131 3.77 -16.25 11.37
N LEU A 132 4.04 -17.19 10.46
CA LEU A 132 3.38 -18.49 10.43
C LEU A 132 4.04 -19.44 11.43
N SER A 133 3.23 -20.32 12.03
CA SER A 133 3.74 -21.45 12.80
C SER A 133 4.46 -22.46 11.88
N THR A 134 5.27 -23.35 12.47
CA THR A 134 5.99 -24.39 11.72
C THR A 134 5.04 -25.24 10.87
N ASP A 135 3.90 -25.65 11.44
CA ASP A 135 2.88 -26.44 10.74
C ASP A 135 2.25 -25.68 9.57
N GLU A 136 1.90 -24.41 9.77
CA GLU A 136 1.37 -23.55 8.70
C GLU A 136 2.40 -23.30 7.60
N ALA A 137 3.68 -23.12 7.97
CA ALA A 137 4.77 -22.92 7.03
C ALA A 137 4.98 -24.15 6.12
N HIS A 138 4.85 -25.37 6.65
CA HIS A 138 4.89 -26.59 5.86
C HIS A 138 3.75 -26.67 4.84
N ARG A 139 2.54 -26.22 5.22
CA ARG A 139 1.35 -26.22 4.36
C ARG A 139 1.40 -25.19 3.21
N VAL A 140 2.29 -24.19 3.26
CA VAL A 140 2.39 -23.14 2.21
C VAL A 140 2.63 -23.72 0.82
N LYS A 141 3.38 -24.82 0.71
CA LYS A 141 3.70 -25.50 -0.56
C LYS A 141 3.23 -26.96 -0.60
N ASP A 142 2.40 -27.38 0.35
CA ASP A 142 1.89 -28.74 0.37
C ASP A 142 0.81 -28.90 -0.72
N PRO A 143 1.00 -29.80 -1.70
CA PRO A 143 0.01 -30.03 -2.75
C PRO A 143 -1.26 -30.75 -2.25
N ARG A 144 -1.22 -31.40 -1.08
CA ARG A 144 -2.37 -32.16 -0.52
C ARG A 144 -3.28 -31.28 0.32
N CYS A 145 -2.70 -30.38 1.10
CA CYS A 145 -3.45 -29.46 1.97
C CYS A 145 -2.81 -28.06 1.95
N PRO A 146 -2.92 -27.34 0.83
CA PRO A 146 -2.32 -26.02 0.71
C PRO A 146 -2.96 -25.05 1.69
N LEU A 147 -2.13 -24.20 2.29
CA LEU A 147 -2.62 -23.09 3.08
C LEU A 147 -3.40 -22.13 2.17
N THR A 148 -4.65 -21.83 2.53
CA THR A 148 -5.51 -20.96 1.72
C THR A 148 -5.17 -19.48 1.91
N ARG A 149 -5.58 -18.64 0.96
CA ARG A 149 -5.39 -17.19 1.05
C ARG A 149 -6.03 -16.60 2.31
N ASP A 150 -7.23 -17.03 2.66
CA ASP A 150 -7.94 -16.50 3.85
C ASP A 150 -7.26 -16.94 5.15
N GLU A 151 -6.72 -18.16 5.21
CA GLU A 151 -5.89 -18.61 6.34
C GLU A 151 -4.58 -17.83 6.48
N MET A 152 -3.97 -17.43 5.35
CA MET A 152 -2.77 -16.58 5.34
C MET A 152 -3.09 -15.15 5.80
N GLU A 153 -4.19 -14.59 5.32
CA GLU A 153 -4.52 -13.16 5.43
C GLU A 153 -5.26 -12.77 6.73
N ARG A 154 -5.43 -13.70 7.69
CA ARG A 154 -6.04 -13.43 9.00
C ARG A 154 -5.02 -13.18 10.09
N GLY A 155 -5.42 -12.44 11.13
CA GLY A 155 -4.65 -12.29 12.37
C GLY A 155 -3.33 -11.54 12.18
N LEU A 156 -3.36 -10.50 11.34
CA LEU A 156 -2.17 -9.72 11.00
C LEU A 156 -1.82 -8.71 12.10
N THR A 157 -0.54 -8.37 12.18
CA THR A 157 -0.01 -7.30 13.01
C THR A 157 0.27 -6.09 12.13
N PHE A 158 -0.18 -4.92 12.57
CA PHE A 158 -0.01 -3.69 11.81
C PHE A 158 1.43 -3.17 11.87
N ASP A 159 1.99 -2.83 10.72
CA ASP A 159 3.37 -2.32 10.60
C ASP A 159 3.43 -0.81 10.41
N GLY A 160 2.45 -0.24 9.71
CA GLY A 160 2.44 1.17 9.41
C GLY A 160 1.71 1.52 8.12
N PHE A 161 1.72 2.82 7.81
CA PHE A 161 1.19 3.37 6.58
C PHE A 161 2.31 3.84 5.66
N LEU A 162 2.11 3.63 4.36
CA LEU A 162 2.83 4.35 3.31
C LEU A 162 1.89 5.43 2.76
N ALA A 163 2.32 6.69 2.83
CA ALA A 163 1.60 7.82 2.27
C ALA A 163 2.35 8.33 1.03
N PHE A 164 1.65 8.37 -0.10
CA PHE A 164 2.19 8.86 -1.37
C PHE A 164 1.50 10.18 -1.73
N ALA A 165 2.28 11.22 -1.99
CA ALA A 165 1.77 12.44 -2.58
C ALA A 165 1.45 12.16 -4.06
N CYS A 166 0.23 12.44 -4.47
CA CYS A 166 -0.19 12.34 -5.87
C CYS A 166 -0.61 13.74 -6.34
N PRO A 167 0.35 14.63 -6.65
CA PRO A 167 0.02 15.98 -7.09
C PRO A 167 -0.77 15.92 -8.39
N VAL A 168 -1.80 16.76 -8.51
CA VAL A 168 -2.51 16.98 -9.77
C VAL A 168 -1.58 17.65 -10.77
N ARG A 169 -1.85 17.48 -12.07
CA ARG A 169 -1.08 18.23 -13.07
C ARG A 169 -1.40 19.71 -12.92
N THR A 170 -0.37 20.55 -13.01
CA THR A 170 -0.43 21.98 -12.71
C THR A 170 -1.42 22.74 -13.59
N ASP A 171 -1.67 22.26 -14.80
CA ASP A 171 -2.59 22.83 -15.79
C ASP A 171 -4.06 22.38 -15.62
N THR A 172 -4.30 21.32 -14.84
CA THR A 172 -5.64 20.72 -14.73
C THR A 172 -6.71 21.67 -14.18
N PRO A 173 -6.46 22.46 -13.11
CA PRO A 173 -7.47 23.39 -12.59
C PRO A 173 -7.90 24.44 -13.62
N ASP A 174 -6.95 24.96 -14.41
CA ASP A 174 -7.20 25.97 -15.44
C ASP A 174 -8.04 25.39 -16.60
N VAL A 175 -7.70 24.17 -17.04
CA VAL A 175 -8.46 23.47 -18.08
C VAL A 175 -9.88 23.17 -17.63
N VAL A 176 -10.08 22.66 -16.41
CA VAL A 176 -11.42 22.40 -15.86
C VAL A 176 -12.25 23.69 -15.77
N LYS A 177 -11.62 24.79 -15.35
CA LYS A 177 -12.28 26.10 -15.29
C LYS A 177 -12.71 26.61 -16.66
N ALA A 178 -11.88 26.45 -17.68
CA ALA A 178 -12.22 26.81 -19.07
C ALA A 178 -13.38 25.97 -19.63
N LEU A 179 -13.41 24.67 -19.33
CA LEU A 179 -14.52 23.78 -19.70
C LEU A 179 -15.83 24.20 -19.03
N LYS A 180 -15.81 24.50 -17.73
CA LYS A 180 -16.98 25.01 -17.01
C LYS A 180 -17.45 26.37 -17.56
N ALA A 181 -16.52 27.28 -17.87
CA ALA A 181 -16.84 28.59 -18.45
C ALA A 181 -17.46 28.49 -19.85
N SER A 182 -17.16 27.42 -20.60
CA SER A 182 -17.79 27.12 -21.89
C SER A 182 -19.08 26.30 -21.76
N SER A 183 -19.70 26.28 -20.57
CA SER A 183 -20.97 25.58 -20.29
C SER A 183 -20.91 24.04 -20.42
N HIS A 184 -19.73 23.43 -20.31
CA HIS A 184 -19.61 21.97 -20.23
C HIS A 184 -19.78 21.48 -18.78
N THR A 185 -20.45 20.34 -18.62
CA THR A 185 -20.51 19.62 -17.34
C THR A 185 -19.30 18.70 -17.22
N VAL A 186 -18.50 18.87 -16.16
CA VAL A 186 -17.29 18.06 -15.92
C VAL A 186 -17.56 17.07 -14.79
N MET A 187 -17.29 15.80 -15.03
CA MET A 187 -17.43 14.71 -14.05
C MET A 187 -16.12 13.94 -13.90
N MET A 188 -15.86 13.40 -12.71
CA MET A 188 -14.70 12.56 -12.42
C MET A 188 -15.15 11.10 -12.27
N ALA A 189 -14.49 10.19 -12.98
CA ALA A 189 -14.57 8.76 -12.76
C ALA A 189 -13.19 8.24 -12.32
N THR A 190 -13.11 7.64 -11.14
CA THR A 190 -11.86 7.09 -10.59
C THR A 190 -12.12 5.80 -9.82
N GLY A 191 -11.10 4.95 -9.74
CA GLY A 191 -11.09 3.73 -8.93
C GLY A 191 -10.42 3.90 -7.56
N ASP A 192 -9.98 5.12 -7.22
CA ASP A 192 -9.41 5.41 -5.91
C ASP A 192 -10.50 5.55 -4.83
N SER A 193 -10.08 5.66 -3.56
CA SER A 193 -11.01 5.85 -2.45
C SER A 193 -11.83 7.12 -2.64
N ALA A 194 -13.08 7.12 -2.16
CA ALA A 194 -13.99 8.27 -2.26
C ALA A 194 -13.39 9.55 -1.64
N MET A 195 -12.63 9.40 -0.55
CA MET A 195 -11.95 10.51 0.12
C MET A 195 -10.87 11.16 -0.77
N THR A 196 -10.05 10.33 -1.42
CA THR A 196 -9.01 10.81 -2.35
C THR A 196 -9.65 11.46 -3.57
N ALA A 197 -10.71 10.84 -4.12
CA ALA A 197 -11.44 11.39 -5.26
C ALA A 197 -12.04 12.77 -4.93
N LEU A 198 -12.65 12.91 -3.75
CA LEU A 198 -13.21 14.17 -3.28
C LEU A 198 -12.14 15.23 -3.10
N HIS A 199 -10.99 14.89 -2.51
CA HIS A 199 -9.86 15.82 -2.36
C HIS A 199 -9.42 16.38 -3.73
N VAL A 200 -9.12 15.50 -4.68
CA VAL A 200 -8.70 15.90 -6.03
C VAL A 200 -9.79 16.70 -6.73
N ALA A 201 -11.06 16.30 -6.61
CA ALA A 201 -12.18 17.01 -7.22
C ALA A 201 -12.36 18.43 -6.67
N ASN A 202 -12.07 18.67 -5.38
CA ASN A 202 -12.05 20.01 -4.81
C ASN A 202 -10.83 20.81 -5.31
N GLU A 203 -9.66 20.18 -5.38
CA GLU A 203 -8.41 20.82 -5.85
C GLU A 203 -8.52 21.30 -7.31
N VAL A 204 -9.13 20.51 -8.19
CA VAL A 204 -9.32 20.87 -9.61
C VAL A 204 -10.65 21.58 -9.90
N HIS A 205 -11.37 22.01 -8.86
CA HIS A 205 -12.65 22.72 -8.97
C HIS A 205 -13.77 21.97 -9.70
N ILE A 206 -13.74 20.63 -9.74
CA ILE A 206 -14.87 19.81 -10.20
C ILE A 206 -16.00 19.89 -9.16
N ALA A 207 -15.66 19.72 -7.88
CA ALA A 207 -16.56 19.84 -6.72
C ALA A 207 -16.17 21.02 -5.82
N SER A 208 -17.05 21.40 -4.90
CA SER A 208 -16.79 22.43 -3.88
C SER A 208 -17.48 22.10 -2.56
N GLY A 209 -16.91 22.58 -1.45
CA GLY A 209 -17.47 22.39 -0.11
C GLY A 209 -16.88 21.22 0.69
N GLY A 210 -15.82 20.58 0.20
CA GLY A 210 -15.08 19.58 0.96
C GLY A 210 -15.95 18.40 1.42
N LEU A 211 -15.61 17.83 2.57
CA LEU A 211 -16.34 16.69 3.16
C LEU A 211 -17.76 17.03 3.63
N GLU A 212 -18.01 18.27 4.08
CA GLU A 212 -19.29 18.65 4.68
C GLU A 212 -20.46 18.59 3.68
N ARG A 213 -20.17 18.74 2.39
CA ARG A 213 -21.16 18.69 1.31
C ARG A 213 -21.10 17.40 0.49
N ALA A 214 -20.30 16.42 0.93
CA ALA A 214 -20.13 15.17 0.21
C ALA A 214 -21.27 14.20 0.53
N LEU A 215 -21.94 13.71 -0.51
CA LEU A 215 -22.95 12.67 -0.41
C LEU A 215 -22.37 11.36 -0.93
N THR A 216 -22.46 10.30 -0.13
CA THR A 216 -21.99 8.96 -0.53
C THR A 216 -23.19 8.08 -0.84
N LEU A 217 -23.35 7.68 -2.10
CA LEU A 217 -24.38 6.73 -2.49
C LEU A 217 -23.89 5.30 -2.16
N VAL A 218 -24.58 4.61 -1.26
CA VAL A 218 -24.30 3.21 -0.93
C VAL A 218 -25.43 2.35 -1.49
N ALA A 219 -25.09 1.30 -2.24
CA ALA A 219 -26.09 0.35 -2.70
C ALA A 219 -26.67 -0.40 -1.49
N SER A 220 -27.97 -0.22 -1.24
CA SER A 220 -28.71 -1.03 -0.27
C SER A 220 -28.65 -2.49 -0.71
N GLY A 221 -27.97 -3.34 0.05
CA GLY A 221 -28.21 -4.79 -0.03
C GLY A 221 -29.70 -5.05 0.14
N GLY A 222 -30.28 -5.90 -0.71
CA GLY A 222 -31.71 -6.16 -0.74
C GLY A 222 -32.26 -6.56 0.63
N GLY A 223 -33.18 -5.75 1.15
CA GLY A 223 -33.82 -5.97 2.45
C GLY A 223 -34.45 -4.71 3.03
N GLY A 224 -35.39 -4.10 2.30
CA GLY A 224 -36.42 -3.20 2.85
C GLY A 224 -35.97 -1.90 3.53
N GLY A 225 -36.18 -0.78 2.83
CA GLY A 225 -36.60 0.48 3.47
C GLY A 225 -35.51 1.50 3.77
N GLY A 226 -35.40 2.50 2.89
CA GLY A 226 -34.91 3.84 3.23
C GLY A 226 -33.47 4.12 2.81
N ALA A 227 -33.31 4.84 1.70
CA ALA A 227 -32.10 5.61 1.45
C ALA A 227 -31.93 6.61 2.60
N ARG A 228 -30.88 6.46 3.42
CA ARG A 228 -30.46 7.53 4.33
C ARG A 228 -29.62 8.51 3.53
N LEU A 229 -30.17 9.70 3.34
CA LEU A 229 -29.47 10.91 2.92
C LEU A 229 -28.45 11.33 3.98
#